data_AF-D8U617-F1
#
_entry.id   AF-D8U617-F1
#
_cell.length_a   1.000
_cell.length_b   1.000
_cell.length_c   1.000
_cell.angle_alpha   90.00
_cell.angle_beta   90.00
_cell.angle_gamma   90.00
#
_symmetry.space_group_name_H-M   'P 1'
#
loop_
_entity.id
_entity.type
_entity.pdbx_description
1 polymer ?
#
loop_
_entity_poly.entity_id
_entity_poly.type
_entity_poly.pdbx_seq_one_letter_code
_entity_poly.pdbx_strand_id
1 'polypeptide(L)'
;MYACMHVMDNIYSNRSKAGEGLYSRLSIGRLEGELRAALDASWDSHNNVYLGHRELQHLPTSYNLSALWNDFNHQELLFYGPNATDRRSTTLWRLGNAFLRRSFELHHRHSDIARQLGSLAASDQYKYIHSNGLFELFQGYSSTLNAFVYQAVDTSNTINRLQLVLLVIEGCCICALVVAYMAWLLRKVDNQRYGMYGVFLIVPVGLVRGLASKTVAVEEENSDGEEEHPEELAADDLGGGLGAMAAACGSTWMPAVAGRGVAAGGLAYLHPWQLPGEENLPSPASAPVAMTNVVNTVLTRLHRVVYFAQELAIAGGVEAQQALYPILQTDPKTHPPHHKTHPKKSESPDPQEPEFPHPNPPLDPLPQNRQSEVAALKSEWEVMLYGANSTQATDPHFALARRGVAFEMGPATNTLFASGMACWTPDASDCYPPEHPYAAVVYRGLNAMMQRFFVESDLMLRDAPSAWQLNSSRLDYLFHEGTGNLHWAMFRLTEVHLESVVALYMRVEVFHVVVFVLSWLLAGLFLFGMLRPFMGHTQRETERIAEMLSQLPADVDVEGLLNKALISIKGEVVTPRRVGDQRTGGRNRVVPLSAPFEGEPGELKGGPRPLPSFTKGG
;
A
#
# COMPACT_ATOMS: atom_id res chain seq x y z
N MET A 1 7.52 -21.62 -16.51
CA MET A 1 7.33 -21.70 -17.98
C MET A 1 8.62 -22.01 -18.72
N TYR A 2 9.63 -21.12 -18.71
CA TYR A 2 10.88 -21.33 -19.47
C TYR A 2 11.65 -22.58 -19.05
N ALA A 3 11.77 -22.85 -17.73
CA ALA A 3 12.38 -24.07 -17.23
C ALA A 3 11.74 -25.35 -17.81
N CYS A 4 10.40 -25.44 -17.83
CA CYS A 4 9.68 -26.56 -18.43
C CYS A 4 9.98 -26.68 -19.94
N MET A 5 9.98 -25.56 -20.68
CA MET A 5 10.30 -25.54 -22.11
C MET A 5 11.72 -26.01 -22.41
N HIS A 6 12.69 -25.59 -21.59
CA HIS A 6 14.08 -26.00 -21.77
C HIS A 6 14.29 -27.48 -21.42
N VAL A 7 13.67 -27.98 -20.34
CA VAL A 7 13.73 -29.41 -20.01
C VAL A 7 13.10 -30.23 -21.13
N MET A 8 11.99 -29.78 -21.72
CA MET A 8 11.39 -30.43 -22.88
C MET A 8 12.32 -30.41 -24.10
N ASP A 9 12.99 -29.30 -24.42
CA ASP A 9 13.94 -29.24 -25.55
C ASP A 9 15.13 -30.19 -25.34
N ASN A 10 15.65 -30.29 -24.13
CA ASN A 10 16.70 -31.25 -23.76
C ASN A 10 16.26 -32.71 -23.96
N ILE A 11 15.01 -33.04 -23.59
CA ILE A 11 14.45 -34.38 -23.78
C ILE A 11 14.27 -34.69 -25.28
N TYR A 12 13.76 -33.73 -26.06
CA TYR A 12 13.52 -33.92 -27.50
C TYR A 12 14.78 -34.00 -28.33
N SER A 13 15.78 -33.17 -28.04
CA SER A 13 17.08 -33.15 -28.73
C SER A 13 17.98 -34.34 -28.35
N ASN A 14 17.50 -35.25 -27.49
CA ASN A 14 18.27 -36.38 -26.96
C ASN A 14 19.59 -35.94 -26.29
N ARG A 15 19.65 -34.68 -25.80
CA ARG A 15 20.80 -34.11 -25.09
C ARG A 15 20.86 -34.53 -23.63
N SER A 16 19.77 -35.07 -23.10
CA SER A 16 19.79 -35.83 -21.86
C SER A 16 20.60 -37.11 -22.10
N LYS A 17 21.93 -37.05 -21.91
CA LYS A 17 22.76 -38.26 -21.97
C LYS A 17 22.13 -39.32 -21.08
N ALA A 18 21.98 -40.53 -21.63
CA ALA A 18 21.39 -41.70 -20.99
C ALA A 18 22.11 -42.19 -19.70
N GLY A 19 23.01 -41.39 -19.11
CA GLY A 19 23.85 -41.77 -17.97
C GLY A 19 23.39 -41.27 -16.60
N GLU A 20 22.58 -40.20 -16.49
CA GLU A 20 22.29 -39.60 -15.17
C GLU A 20 20.79 -39.33 -14.88
N GLY A 21 19.87 -39.83 -15.70
CA GLY A 21 18.49 -40.13 -15.26
C GLY A 21 17.59 -38.98 -14.77
N LEU A 22 18.01 -37.72 -14.81
CA LEU A 22 17.24 -36.60 -14.24
C LEU A 22 15.86 -36.42 -14.89
N TYR A 23 15.75 -36.66 -16.20
CA TYR A 23 14.47 -36.57 -16.92
C TYR A 23 14.34 -37.69 -17.94
N SER A 24 13.19 -38.36 -17.94
CA SER A 24 12.87 -39.44 -18.89
C SER A 24 11.76 -38.99 -19.83
N ARG A 25 11.47 -39.77 -20.88
CA ARG A 25 10.28 -39.53 -21.72
C ARG A 25 8.97 -39.55 -20.92
N LEU A 26 8.94 -40.25 -19.77
CA LEU A 26 7.79 -40.24 -18.87
C LEU A 26 7.61 -38.90 -18.15
N SER A 27 8.70 -38.14 -17.95
CA SER A 27 8.67 -36.80 -17.36
C SER A 27 7.97 -35.77 -18.27
N ILE A 28 7.86 -36.04 -19.57
CA ILE A 28 7.21 -35.12 -20.53
C ILE A 28 5.77 -34.85 -20.11
N GLY A 29 4.99 -35.87 -19.74
CA GLY A 29 3.59 -35.67 -19.36
C GLY A 29 3.41 -34.81 -18.10
N ARG A 30 4.32 -34.97 -17.12
CA ARG A 30 4.34 -34.11 -15.93
C ARG A 30 4.70 -32.66 -16.28
N LEU A 31 5.77 -32.47 -17.05
CA LEU A 31 6.24 -31.15 -17.49
C LEU A 31 5.21 -30.44 -18.38
N GLU A 32 4.49 -31.20 -19.20
CA GLU A 32 3.38 -30.71 -20.01
C GLU A 32 2.27 -30.15 -19.12
N GLY A 33 1.86 -30.90 -18.09
CA GLY A 33 0.87 -30.43 -17.11
C GLY A 33 1.32 -29.20 -16.32
N GLU A 34 2.58 -29.17 -15.85
CA GLU A 34 3.15 -28.02 -15.15
C GLU A 34 3.27 -26.79 -16.06
N LEU A 35 3.71 -26.98 -17.32
CA LEU A 35 3.78 -25.91 -18.31
C LEU A 35 2.39 -25.35 -18.60
N ARG A 36 1.37 -26.21 -18.75
CA ARG A 36 -0.02 -25.80 -18.96
C ARG A 36 -0.53 -24.95 -17.80
N ALA A 37 -0.37 -25.43 -16.58
CA ALA A 37 -0.81 -24.72 -15.38
C ALA A 37 -0.12 -23.34 -15.26
N ALA A 38 1.18 -23.28 -15.54
CA ALA A 38 1.92 -22.01 -15.54
C ALA A 38 1.43 -21.05 -16.65
N LEU A 39 1.08 -21.56 -17.82
CA LEU A 39 0.53 -20.77 -18.93
C LEU A 39 -0.85 -20.21 -18.61
N ASP A 40 -1.73 -21.03 -18.04
CA ASP A 40 -3.06 -20.60 -17.62
C ASP A 40 -2.97 -19.52 -16.53
N ALA A 41 -2.12 -19.72 -15.51
CA ALA A 41 -1.87 -18.70 -14.48
C ALA A 41 -1.28 -17.40 -15.04
N SER A 42 -0.38 -17.50 -16.03
CA SER A 42 0.21 -16.32 -16.69
C SER A 42 -0.81 -15.59 -17.55
N TRP A 43 -1.68 -16.33 -18.23
CA TRP A 43 -2.78 -15.78 -19.02
C TRP A 43 -3.76 -15.01 -18.14
N ASP A 44 -4.19 -15.61 -17.04
CA ASP A 44 -5.08 -14.97 -16.09
C ASP A 44 -4.43 -13.74 -15.47
N SER A 45 -3.16 -13.82 -15.07
CA SER A 45 -2.43 -12.68 -14.49
C SER A 45 -2.27 -11.53 -15.49
N HIS A 46 -1.88 -11.82 -16.74
CA HIS A 46 -1.74 -10.81 -17.79
C HIS A 46 -3.06 -10.09 -18.08
N ASN A 47 -4.15 -10.86 -18.20
CA ASN A 47 -5.48 -10.31 -18.45
C ASN A 47 -6.02 -9.56 -17.23
N ASN A 48 -5.86 -10.08 -16.02
CA ASN A 48 -6.33 -9.43 -14.81
C ASN A 48 -5.64 -8.08 -14.57
N VAL A 49 -4.35 -7.97 -14.90
CA VAL A 49 -3.63 -6.70 -14.77
C VAL A 49 -4.19 -5.65 -15.74
N TYR A 50 -4.44 -6.01 -16.99
CA TYR A 50 -4.88 -5.05 -18.01
C TYR A 50 -6.40 -4.79 -18.02
N LEU A 51 -7.21 -5.83 -17.84
CA LEU A 51 -8.67 -5.79 -17.93
C LEU A 51 -9.34 -5.67 -16.56
N GLY A 52 -8.66 -6.00 -15.46
CA GLY A 52 -9.27 -6.16 -14.14
C GLY A 52 -9.91 -7.53 -13.92
N HIS A 53 -10.15 -7.89 -12.66
CA HIS A 53 -10.62 -9.24 -12.27
C HIS A 53 -12.13 -9.47 -12.41
N ARG A 54 -12.95 -8.40 -12.47
CA ARG A 54 -14.43 -8.49 -12.46
C ARG A 54 -15.13 -7.55 -13.42
N GLU A 55 -14.58 -6.37 -13.61
CA GLU A 55 -15.09 -5.33 -14.50
C GLU A 55 -13.94 -4.82 -15.34
N LEU A 56 -14.23 -4.41 -16.57
CA LEU A 56 -13.26 -3.76 -17.46
C LEU A 56 -12.78 -2.48 -16.79
N GLN A 57 -11.64 -2.55 -16.12
CA GLN A 57 -11.02 -1.41 -15.46
C GLN A 57 -10.05 -0.76 -16.43
N HIS A 58 -10.25 0.52 -16.70
CA HIS A 58 -9.23 1.31 -17.37
C HIS A 58 -8.02 1.42 -16.45
N LEU A 59 -6.84 1.07 -16.97
CA LEU A 59 -5.59 1.30 -16.26
C LEU A 59 -5.49 2.79 -15.89
N PRO A 60 -5.20 3.11 -14.62
CA PRO A 60 -5.06 4.49 -14.19
C PRO A 60 -3.95 5.20 -14.97
N THR A 61 -4.10 6.50 -15.17
CA THR A 61 -3.07 7.34 -15.80
C THR A 61 -1.91 7.68 -14.85
N SER A 62 -2.09 7.44 -13.54
CA SER A 62 -1.03 7.63 -12.53
C SER A 62 0.19 6.77 -12.86
N TYR A 63 1.38 7.35 -12.72
CA TYR A 63 2.66 6.69 -13.01
C TYR A 63 2.76 6.10 -14.42
N ASN A 64 2.05 6.70 -15.38
CA ASN A 64 2.06 6.29 -16.79
C ASN A 64 1.65 4.82 -17.01
N LEU A 65 0.83 4.23 -16.12
CA LEU A 65 0.48 2.82 -16.23
C LEU A 65 -0.29 2.51 -17.52
N SER A 66 -1.27 3.34 -17.87
CA SER A 66 -1.97 3.23 -19.15
C SER A 66 -1.01 3.37 -20.35
N ALA A 67 -0.08 4.33 -20.31
CA ALA A 67 0.90 4.57 -21.37
C ALA A 67 1.85 3.37 -21.54
N LEU A 68 2.32 2.79 -20.43
CA LEU A 68 3.20 1.62 -20.41
C LEU A 68 2.57 0.41 -21.13
N TRP A 69 1.25 0.26 -21.03
CA TRP A 69 0.51 -0.86 -21.62
C TRP A 69 0.00 -0.60 -23.03
N ASN A 70 -0.35 0.65 -23.34
CA ASN A 70 -1.04 1.04 -24.57
C ASN A 70 -0.13 1.71 -25.61
N ASP A 71 0.99 2.29 -25.21
CA ASP A 71 1.90 2.97 -26.14
C ASP A 71 2.91 1.99 -26.75
N PHE A 72 3.44 2.35 -27.92
CA PHE A 72 4.40 1.58 -28.70
C PHE A 72 5.84 1.69 -28.15
N ASN A 73 6.00 1.46 -26.84
CA ASN A 73 7.25 1.66 -26.12
C ASN A 73 8.13 0.40 -26.04
N HIS A 74 7.63 -0.76 -26.49
CA HIS A 74 8.34 -2.05 -26.39
C HIS A 74 8.77 -2.52 -27.78
N GLN A 75 9.92 -3.19 -27.87
CA GLN A 75 10.45 -3.70 -29.14
C GLN A 75 10.18 -5.20 -29.28
N GLU A 76 9.31 -5.58 -30.20
CA GLU A 76 9.01 -6.98 -30.52
C GLU A 76 9.99 -7.50 -31.59
N LEU A 77 10.72 -8.58 -31.28
CA LEU A 77 11.52 -9.32 -32.25
C LEU A 77 10.70 -10.46 -32.86
N LEU A 78 10.38 -10.34 -34.13
CA LEU A 78 9.64 -11.32 -34.93
C LEU A 78 10.62 -12.26 -35.64
N PHE A 79 10.20 -13.52 -35.82
CA PHE A 79 10.97 -14.55 -36.53
C PHE A 79 10.17 -15.06 -37.72
N TYR A 80 10.82 -15.10 -38.88
CA TYR A 80 10.26 -15.64 -40.13
C TYR A 80 11.16 -16.78 -40.63
N GLY A 81 11.08 -17.93 -39.97
CA GLY A 81 11.92 -19.08 -40.27
C GLY A 81 13.33 -18.99 -39.67
N PRO A 82 14.31 -19.72 -40.25
CA PRO A 82 15.57 -20.00 -39.55
C PRO A 82 16.43 -18.75 -39.33
N ASN A 83 16.48 -17.83 -40.31
CA ASN A 83 17.47 -16.74 -40.36
C ASN A 83 16.87 -15.33 -40.48
N ALA A 84 15.57 -15.19 -40.74
CA ALA A 84 14.98 -13.86 -40.92
C ALA A 84 14.36 -13.38 -39.60
N THR A 85 14.79 -12.21 -39.15
CA THR A 85 14.26 -11.52 -37.98
C THR A 85 13.86 -10.10 -38.33
N ASP A 86 12.80 -9.60 -37.71
CA ASP A 86 12.34 -8.22 -37.86
C ASP A 86 12.06 -7.61 -36.48
N ARG A 87 12.31 -6.31 -36.33
CA ARG A 87 12.04 -5.59 -35.08
C ARG A 87 10.92 -4.60 -35.30
N ARG A 88 9.91 -4.66 -34.44
CA ARG A 88 8.72 -3.81 -34.54
C ARG A 88 8.38 -3.22 -33.18
N SER A 89 8.08 -1.92 -33.13
CA SER A 89 7.49 -1.33 -31.93
C SER A 89 6.08 -1.89 -31.68
N THR A 90 5.80 -2.23 -30.43
CA THR A 90 4.56 -2.88 -30.00
C THR A 90 4.15 -2.35 -28.63
N THR A 91 2.91 -2.64 -28.25
CA THR A 91 2.38 -2.33 -26.91
C THR A 91 2.62 -3.51 -25.97
N LEU A 92 2.73 -3.27 -24.65
CA LEU A 92 2.94 -4.36 -23.69
C LEU A 92 1.79 -5.37 -23.72
N TRP A 93 0.56 -4.88 -23.92
CA TRP A 93 -0.63 -5.72 -24.10
C TRP A 93 -0.49 -6.66 -25.30
N ARG A 94 -0.06 -6.13 -26.45
CA ARG A 94 0.13 -6.93 -27.67
C ARG A 94 1.29 -7.91 -27.51
N LEU A 95 2.39 -7.48 -26.91
CA LEU A 95 3.56 -8.31 -26.67
C LEU A 95 3.23 -9.51 -25.77
N GLY A 96 2.54 -9.27 -24.65
CA GLY A 96 2.13 -10.33 -23.71
C GLY A 96 1.16 -11.32 -24.32
N ASN A 97 0.15 -10.85 -25.06
CA ASN A 97 -0.77 -11.74 -25.78
C ASN A 97 -0.08 -12.57 -26.86
N ALA A 98 0.85 -11.98 -27.63
CA ALA A 98 1.63 -12.70 -28.62
C ALA A 98 2.52 -13.77 -27.94
N PHE A 99 3.18 -13.42 -26.84
CA PHE A 99 3.97 -14.35 -26.04
C PHE A 99 3.17 -15.54 -25.53
N LEU A 100 2.02 -15.29 -24.90
CA LEU A 100 1.16 -16.34 -24.37
C LEU A 100 0.61 -17.22 -25.49
N ARG A 101 0.14 -16.63 -26.60
CA ARG A 101 -0.34 -17.38 -27.76
C ARG A 101 0.72 -18.30 -28.34
N ARG A 102 1.95 -17.81 -28.53
CA ARG A 102 3.08 -18.61 -29.03
C ARG A 102 3.46 -19.72 -28.04
N SER A 103 3.36 -19.45 -26.76
CA SER A 103 3.64 -20.44 -25.71
C SER A 103 2.60 -21.55 -25.65
N PHE A 104 1.30 -21.21 -25.77
CA PHE A 104 0.24 -22.20 -25.91
C PHE A 104 0.36 -23.01 -27.22
N GLU A 105 0.73 -22.37 -28.33
CA GLU A 105 0.97 -23.07 -29.59
C GLU A 105 2.14 -24.06 -29.45
N LEU A 106 3.25 -23.63 -28.86
CA LEU A 106 4.41 -24.49 -28.60
C LEU A 106 4.04 -25.64 -27.67
N HIS A 107 3.30 -25.37 -26.60
CA HIS A 107 2.81 -26.38 -25.68
C HIS A 107 1.84 -27.38 -26.35
N HIS A 108 1.01 -26.95 -27.30
CA HIS A 108 0.12 -27.89 -27.99
C HIS A 108 0.86 -28.72 -29.06
N ARG A 109 1.90 -28.14 -29.69
CA ARG A 109 2.57 -28.71 -30.87
C ARG A 109 3.98 -29.21 -30.61
N HIS A 110 4.48 -29.23 -29.37
CA HIS A 110 5.89 -29.51 -29.08
C HIS A 110 6.34 -30.86 -29.66
N SER A 111 5.50 -31.90 -29.61
CA SER A 111 5.87 -33.23 -30.10
C SER A 111 5.99 -33.30 -31.63
N ASP A 112 5.18 -32.52 -32.35
CA ASP A 112 5.22 -32.42 -33.81
C ASP A 112 6.40 -31.56 -34.25
N ILE A 113 6.61 -30.42 -33.57
CA ILE A 113 7.73 -29.50 -33.82
C ILE A 113 9.06 -30.24 -33.62
N ALA A 114 9.20 -30.97 -32.51
CA ALA A 114 10.38 -31.76 -32.24
C ALA A 114 10.61 -32.85 -33.30
N ARG A 115 9.55 -33.50 -33.80
CA ARG A 115 9.65 -34.49 -34.89
C ARG A 115 10.04 -33.87 -36.22
N GLN A 116 9.56 -32.67 -36.52
CA GLN A 116 9.80 -31.98 -37.80
C GLN A 116 11.18 -31.30 -37.86
N LEU A 117 11.57 -30.63 -36.77
CA LEU A 117 12.79 -29.81 -36.73
C LEU A 117 13.95 -30.47 -35.97
N GLY A 118 13.72 -31.60 -35.31
CA GLY A 118 14.70 -32.29 -34.48
C GLY A 118 14.96 -31.62 -33.12
N SER A 119 14.57 -30.37 -32.93
CA SER A 119 14.70 -29.59 -31.69
C SER A 119 13.58 -28.55 -31.59
N LEU A 120 13.11 -28.27 -30.37
CA LEU A 120 12.16 -27.19 -30.10
C LEU A 120 12.83 -25.83 -30.28
N ALA A 121 14.12 -25.70 -29.94
CA ALA A 121 14.88 -24.47 -30.09
C ALA A 121 14.97 -23.94 -31.53
N ALA A 122 14.82 -24.84 -32.52
CA ALA A 122 14.78 -24.46 -33.93
C ALA A 122 13.48 -23.74 -34.33
N SER A 123 12.40 -23.89 -33.54
CA SER A 123 11.09 -23.32 -33.87
C SER A 123 11.00 -21.82 -33.62
N ASP A 124 10.25 -21.13 -34.48
CA ASP A 124 10.02 -19.69 -34.36
C ASP A 124 9.27 -19.35 -33.05
N GLN A 125 8.39 -20.23 -32.57
CA GLN A 125 7.70 -20.07 -31.30
C GLN A 125 8.69 -20.06 -30.14
N TYR A 126 9.62 -21.02 -30.09
CA TYR A 126 10.64 -21.07 -29.04
C TYR A 126 11.53 -19.84 -29.08
N LYS A 127 12.04 -19.47 -30.26
CA LYS A 127 12.87 -18.27 -30.45
C LYS A 127 12.14 -17.00 -30.00
N TYR A 128 10.86 -16.86 -30.36
CA TYR A 128 10.04 -15.72 -29.96
C TYR A 128 9.88 -15.63 -28.43
N ILE A 129 9.54 -16.75 -27.78
CA ILE A 129 9.35 -16.80 -26.32
C ILE A 129 10.66 -16.45 -25.62
N HIS A 130 11.77 -16.99 -26.12
CA HIS A 130 13.11 -16.76 -25.60
C HIS A 130 13.54 -15.30 -25.71
N SER A 131 13.47 -14.70 -26.90
CA SER A 131 13.98 -13.34 -27.12
C SER A 131 13.08 -12.25 -26.52
N ASN A 132 11.76 -12.40 -26.59
CA ASN A 132 10.83 -11.35 -26.16
C ASN A 132 10.41 -11.50 -24.70
N GLY A 133 10.41 -12.71 -24.14
CA GLY A 133 9.94 -12.96 -22.79
C GLY A 133 10.81 -12.33 -21.70
N LEU A 134 12.13 -12.48 -21.81
CA LEU A 134 13.04 -12.21 -20.69
C LEU A 134 13.62 -10.80 -20.66
N PHE A 135 13.59 -10.11 -21.79
CA PHE A 135 14.09 -8.76 -21.90
C PHE A 135 12.90 -7.80 -21.91
N GLU A 136 12.18 -7.73 -23.02
CA GLU A 136 11.15 -6.73 -23.28
C GLU A 136 9.91 -6.94 -22.41
N LEU A 137 9.35 -8.16 -22.40
CA LEU A 137 8.14 -8.45 -21.63
C LEU A 137 8.39 -8.35 -20.12
N PHE A 138 9.53 -8.85 -19.65
CA PHE A 138 9.92 -8.71 -18.26
C PHE A 138 10.10 -7.25 -17.86
N GLN A 139 10.81 -6.45 -18.65
CA GLN A 139 11.03 -5.04 -18.35
C GLN A 139 9.69 -4.27 -18.28
N GLY A 140 8.75 -4.58 -19.19
CA GLY A 140 7.41 -4.04 -19.15
C GLY A 140 6.62 -4.44 -17.90
N TYR A 141 6.64 -5.71 -17.50
CA TYR A 141 5.96 -6.16 -16.28
C TYR A 141 6.62 -5.64 -15.00
N SER A 142 7.94 -5.55 -14.93
CA SER A 142 8.65 -4.95 -13.80
C SER A 142 8.30 -3.46 -13.65
N SER A 143 8.27 -2.73 -14.77
CA SER A 143 7.82 -1.33 -14.78
C SER A 143 6.36 -1.18 -14.33
N THR A 144 5.50 -2.13 -14.70
CA THR A 144 4.09 -2.19 -14.27
C THR A 144 4.00 -2.41 -12.76
N LEU A 145 4.77 -3.35 -12.22
CA LEU A 145 4.81 -3.65 -10.79
C LEU A 145 5.29 -2.44 -9.98
N ASN A 146 6.35 -1.78 -10.44
CA ASN A 146 6.86 -0.53 -9.83
C ASN A 146 5.76 0.54 -9.78
N ALA A 147 5.05 0.75 -10.88
CA ALA A 147 3.95 1.71 -10.95
C ALA A 147 2.80 1.37 -9.98
N PHE A 148 2.43 0.09 -9.86
CA PHE A 148 1.44 -0.36 -8.88
C PHE A 148 1.90 -0.16 -7.44
N VAL A 149 3.18 -0.39 -7.15
CA VAL A 149 3.76 -0.16 -5.82
C VAL A 149 3.71 1.33 -5.47
N TYR A 150 4.09 2.21 -6.39
CA TYR A 150 3.94 3.65 -6.15
C TYR A 150 2.48 4.05 -5.94
N GLN A 151 1.56 3.52 -6.75
CA GLN A 151 0.13 3.75 -6.56
C GLN A 151 -0.38 3.23 -5.20
N ALA A 152 0.07 2.06 -4.76
CA ALA A 152 -0.28 1.51 -3.45
C ALA A 152 0.26 2.40 -2.31
N VAL A 153 1.47 2.93 -2.45
CA VAL A 153 2.07 3.87 -1.49
C VAL A 153 1.27 5.18 -1.43
N ASP A 154 0.94 5.78 -2.57
CA ASP A 154 0.20 7.05 -2.61
C ASP A 154 -1.24 6.91 -2.13
N THR A 155 -1.92 5.81 -2.47
CA THR A 155 -3.25 5.50 -1.95
C THR A 155 -3.20 5.25 -0.45
N SER A 156 -2.19 4.54 0.06
CA SER A 156 -1.97 4.37 1.50
C SER A 156 -1.74 5.70 2.22
N ASN A 157 -0.95 6.61 1.63
CA ASN A 157 -0.73 7.94 2.20
C ASN A 157 -2.03 8.76 2.23
N THR A 158 -2.86 8.65 1.19
CA THR A 158 -4.17 9.30 1.11
C THR A 158 -5.12 8.76 2.18
N ILE A 159 -5.18 7.45 2.37
CA ILE A 159 -6.00 6.82 3.42
C ILE A 159 -5.55 7.28 4.80
N ASN A 160 -4.24 7.27 5.07
CA ASN A 160 -3.70 7.75 6.35
C ASN A 160 -4.05 9.22 6.61
N ARG A 161 -3.97 10.08 5.58
CA ARG A 161 -4.37 11.49 5.68
C ARG A 161 -5.88 11.63 5.95
N LEU A 162 -6.72 10.87 5.27
CA LEU A 162 -8.17 10.87 5.49
C LEU A 162 -8.53 10.39 6.89
N GLN A 163 -7.87 9.34 7.38
CA GLN A 163 -8.04 8.82 8.74
C GLN A 163 -7.66 9.86 9.79
N LEU A 164 -6.56 10.57 9.60
CA LEU A 164 -6.15 11.66 10.49
C LEU A 164 -7.18 12.79 10.49
N VAL A 165 -7.66 13.21 9.31
CA VAL A 165 -8.70 14.24 9.19
C VAL A 165 -10.00 13.79 9.87
N LEU A 166 -10.42 12.54 9.69
CA LEU A 166 -11.62 11.99 10.30
C LEU A 166 -11.48 11.97 11.83
N LEU A 167 -10.33 11.57 12.37
CA LEU A 167 -10.05 11.58 13.80
C LEU A 167 -10.11 13.00 14.38
N VAL A 168 -9.58 14.00 13.67
CA VAL A 168 -9.68 15.41 14.08
C VAL A 168 -11.13 15.90 14.05
N ILE A 169 -11.88 15.59 12.99
CA ILE A 169 -13.29 15.98 12.88
C ILE A 169 -14.10 15.34 14.00
N GLU A 170 -13.96 14.04 14.23
CA GLU A 170 -14.66 13.32 15.28
C GLU A 170 -14.32 13.89 16.66
N GLY A 171 -13.03 14.07 16.96
CA GLY A 171 -12.59 14.66 18.22
C GLY A 171 -13.14 16.08 18.44
N CYS A 172 -13.10 16.93 17.42
CA CYS A 172 -13.65 18.29 17.48
C CYS A 172 -15.18 18.30 17.60
N CYS A 173 -15.89 17.46 16.84
CA CYS A 173 -17.34 17.37 16.87
C CYS A 173 -17.85 16.84 18.21
N ILE A 174 -17.24 15.78 18.77
CA ILE A 174 -17.59 15.26 20.09
C ILE A 174 -17.32 16.32 21.15
N CYS A 175 -16.15 16.95 21.14
CA CYS A 175 -15.83 18.04 22.08
C CYS A 175 -16.82 19.21 21.96
N ALA A 176 -17.15 19.65 20.74
CA ALA A 176 -18.08 20.74 20.50
C ALA A 176 -19.50 20.38 20.96
N LEU A 177 -19.96 19.15 20.70
CA LEU A 177 -21.25 18.66 21.18
C LEU A 177 -21.30 18.61 22.72
N VAL A 178 -20.23 18.13 23.36
CA VAL A 178 -20.12 18.12 24.82
C VAL A 178 -20.14 19.54 25.39
N VAL A 179 -19.38 20.48 24.81
CA VAL A 179 -19.38 21.89 25.24
C VAL A 179 -20.73 22.56 25.02
N ALA A 180 -21.35 22.37 23.85
CA ALA A 180 -22.68 22.91 23.55
C ALA A 180 -23.74 22.36 24.50
N TYR A 181 -23.64 21.07 24.83
CA TYR A 181 -24.53 20.42 25.78
C TYR A 181 -24.34 20.94 27.22
N MET A 182 -23.09 21.11 27.67
CA MET A 182 -22.78 21.75 28.95
C MET A 182 -23.29 23.19 29.00
N ALA A 183 -23.10 23.97 27.93
CA ALA A 183 -23.61 25.35 27.84
C ALA A 183 -25.14 25.39 27.86
N TRP A 184 -25.81 24.44 27.21
CA TRP A 184 -27.27 24.31 27.25
C TRP A 184 -27.77 23.99 28.66
N LEU A 185 -27.10 23.09 29.38
CA LEU A 185 -27.45 22.77 30.77
C LEU A 185 -27.22 23.94 31.72
N LEU A 186 -26.08 24.62 31.60
CA LEU A 186 -25.79 25.81 32.40
C LEU A 186 -26.85 26.89 32.19
N ARG A 187 -27.25 27.17 30.94
CA ARG A 187 -28.36 28.12 30.65
C ARG A 187 -29.67 27.68 31.28
N LYS A 188 -29.97 26.38 31.27
CA LYS A 188 -31.20 25.85 31.88
C LYS A 188 -31.17 26.04 33.40
N VAL A 189 -30.04 25.76 34.04
CA VAL A 189 -29.81 25.96 35.48
C VAL A 189 -29.88 27.45 35.84
N ASP A 190 -29.23 28.31 35.07
CA ASP A 190 -29.23 29.75 35.31
C ASP A 190 -30.63 30.33 35.17
N ASN A 191 -31.39 29.94 34.14
CA ASN A 191 -32.79 30.37 34.00
C ASN A 191 -33.65 29.93 35.20
N GLN A 192 -33.41 28.74 35.74
CA GLN A 192 -34.09 28.28 36.97
C GLN A 192 -33.68 29.13 38.17
N ARG A 193 -32.37 29.41 38.34
CA ARG A 193 -31.85 30.25 39.42
C ARG A 193 -32.35 31.69 39.32
N TYR A 194 -32.33 32.31 38.14
CA TYR A 194 -32.87 33.66 37.91
C TYR A 194 -34.36 33.71 38.21
N GLY A 195 -35.13 32.68 37.86
CA GLY A 195 -36.55 32.58 38.23
C GLY A 195 -36.76 32.62 39.74
N MET A 196 -35.93 31.88 40.51
CA MET A 196 -36.02 31.90 41.97
C MET A 196 -35.49 33.19 42.60
N TYR A 197 -34.33 33.69 42.15
CA TYR A 197 -33.74 34.94 42.67
C TYR A 197 -34.54 36.18 42.29
N GLY A 198 -35.26 36.15 41.16
CA GLY A 198 -36.14 37.22 40.73
C GLY A 198 -37.23 37.54 41.75
N VAL A 199 -37.73 36.53 42.48
CA VAL A 199 -38.69 36.72 43.57
C VAL A 199 -38.08 37.56 44.70
N PHE A 200 -36.84 37.27 45.09
CA PHE A 200 -36.15 38.00 46.15
C PHE A 200 -35.81 39.45 45.77
N LEU A 201 -35.52 39.73 44.50
CA LEU A 201 -35.24 41.09 44.04
C LEU A 201 -36.49 41.99 44.00
N ILE A 202 -37.68 41.41 43.90
CA ILE A 202 -38.95 42.14 43.88
C ILE A 202 -39.43 42.53 45.29
N VAL A 203 -38.99 41.82 46.33
CA VAL A 203 -39.33 42.18 47.71
C VAL A 203 -38.64 43.51 48.06
N PRO A 204 -39.39 44.59 48.39
CA PRO A 204 -38.79 45.88 48.71
C PRO A 204 -37.80 45.74 49.87
N VAL A 205 -36.60 46.29 49.72
CA VAL A 205 -35.52 46.20 50.72
C VAL A 205 -35.98 46.67 52.12
N GLY A 206 -36.95 47.60 52.18
CA GLY A 206 -37.55 48.06 53.44
C GLY A 206 -38.36 47.00 54.20
N LEU A 207 -39.00 46.07 53.49
CA LEU A 207 -39.80 44.99 54.08
C LEU A 207 -38.89 43.86 54.57
N VAL A 208 -37.84 43.53 53.79
CA VAL A 208 -36.78 42.59 54.22
C VAL A 208 -36.06 43.11 55.47
N ARG A 209 -35.75 44.41 55.51
CA ARG A 209 -35.09 45.03 56.66
C ARG A 209 -36.00 45.11 57.89
N GLY A 210 -37.31 45.25 57.71
CA GLY A 210 -38.30 45.21 58.78
C GLY A 210 -38.59 43.81 59.34
N LEU A 211 -38.53 42.78 58.50
CA LEU A 211 -38.60 41.38 58.93
C LEU A 211 -37.31 40.93 59.62
N ALA A 212 -36.15 41.33 59.11
CA ALA A 212 -34.85 41.01 59.72
C ALA A 212 -34.64 41.68 61.08
N SER A 213 -35.31 42.81 61.38
CA SER A 213 -35.27 43.42 62.71
C SER A 213 -36.24 42.76 63.70
N LYS A 214 -37.08 41.83 63.27
CA LYS A 214 -37.97 41.06 64.15
C LYS A 214 -37.21 39.81 64.58
N THR A 215 -36.51 39.89 65.71
CA THR A 215 -35.81 38.75 66.31
C THR A 215 -36.85 37.67 66.61
N VAL A 216 -36.87 36.62 65.79
CA VAL A 216 -37.63 35.41 66.07
C VAL A 216 -36.98 34.78 67.30
N ALA A 217 -37.67 34.82 68.44
CA ALA A 217 -37.32 34.02 69.60
C ALA A 217 -37.61 32.58 69.21
N VAL A 218 -36.58 31.85 68.78
CA VAL A 218 -36.65 30.41 68.59
C VAL A 218 -36.70 29.80 69.99
N GLU A 219 -37.84 29.24 70.36
CA GLU A 219 -37.95 28.40 71.56
C GLU A 219 -37.14 27.13 71.29
N GLU A 220 -36.01 27.01 72.00
CA GLU A 220 -35.18 25.81 72.07
C GLU A 220 -35.93 24.73 72.89
N GLU A 221 -36.88 24.01 72.29
CA GLU A 221 -37.40 22.78 72.89
C GLU A 221 -36.64 21.56 72.37
N ASN A 222 -35.67 21.15 73.19
CA ASN A 222 -35.37 19.77 73.59
C ASN A 222 -35.99 18.63 72.76
N SER A 223 -35.14 17.86 72.08
CA SER A 223 -35.40 16.43 71.88
C SER A 223 -34.08 15.67 71.95
N ASP A 224 -33.78 15.25 73.17
CA ASP A 224 -32.78 14.25 73.51
C ASP A 224 -33.14 12.90 72.86
N GLY A 225 -32.16 12.28 72.23
CA GLY A 225 -32.24 10.96 71.63
C GLY A 225 -30.84 10.43 71.37
N GLU A 226 -30.15 10.07 72.46
CA GLU A 226 -28.88 9.35 72.48
C GLU A 226 -28.99 8.02 71.70
N GLU A 227 -27.98 7.72 70.88
CA GLU A 227 -27.35 6.39 70.90
C GLU A 227 -25.93 6.46 70.31
N GLU A 228 -24.97 6.11 71.18
CA GLU A 228 -23.56 5.84 70.96
C GLU A 228 -23.40 4.65 69.98
N HIS A 229 -22.29 4.37 69.26
CA HIS A 229 -20.86 4.24 69.63
C HIS A 229 -20.08 4.06 68.26
N PRO A 230 -18.76 3.82 68.20
CA PRO A 230 -17.80 4.62 67.43
C PRO A 230 -16.90 3.73 66.53
N GLU A 231 -15.93 4.35 65.88
CA GLU A 231 -14.55 3.87 65.61
C GLU A 231 -14.07 4.64 64.36
N GLU A 232 -13.21 5.65 64.52
CA GLU A 232 -11.76 5.54 64.73
C GLU A 232 -11.01 5.25 63.42
N LEU A 233 -10.36 6.31 62.91
CA LEU A 233 -9.06 6.40 62.22
C LEU A 233 -9.11 7.63 61.28
N ALA A 234 -8.62 8.78 61.75
CA ALA A 234 -7.24 9.26 61.56
C ALA A 234 -6.94 9.52 60.07
N ALA A 235 -7.10 10.74 59.58
CA ALA A 235 -6.20 11.90 59.71
C ALA A 235 -5.15 11.97 58.60
N ASP A 236 -4.89 13.22 58.22
CA ASP A 236 -3.86 13.77 57.35
C ASP A 236 -4.11 13.81 55.83
N ASP A 237 -3.73 14.86 55.09
CA ASP A 237 -3.40 16.26 55.35
C ASP A 237 -3.11 16.85 53.94
N LEU A 238 -3.29 18.16 53.76
CA LEU A 238 -2.88 19.01 52.63
C LEU A 238 -3.59 18.76 51.28
N GLY A 239 -4.28 19.71 50.66
CA GLY A 239 -4.04 21.15 50.62
C GLY A 239 -3.50 21.53 49.22
N GLY A 240 -4.27 22.33 48.48
CA GLY A 240 -3.70 23.28 47.51
C GLY A 240 -3.97 23.04 46.01
N GLY A 241 -4.98 23.74 45.51
CA GLY A 241 -4.86 24.61 44.31
C GLY A 241 -4.74 23.96 42.93
N LEU A 242 -5.81 24.04 42.14
CA LEU A 242 -5.73 23.96 40.68
C LEU A 242 -6.73 24.93 40.05
N GLY A 243 -6.24 26.15 39.83
CA GLY A 243 -6.73 27.08 38.83
C GLY A 243 -5.70 27.20 37.71
N ALA A 244 -6.20 27.12 36.48
CA ALA A 244 -5.62 27.58 35.21
C ALA A 244 -4.59 26.70 34.45
N MET A 245 -4.74 26.83 33.11
CA MET A 245 -3.87 26.42 31.98
C MET A 245 -3.98 24.96 31.55
N ALA A 246 -4.37 24.60 30.31
CA ALA A 246 -3.99 25.09 28.98
C ALA A 246 -2.47 24.98 28.70
N ALA A 247 -2.12 24.06 27.79
CA ALA A 247 -0.83 23.84 27.12
C ALA A 247 0.16 22.81 27.72
N ALA A 248 0.69 22.02 26.77
CA ALA A 248 1.95 21.26 26.76
C ALA A 248 2.03 19.86 27.38
N CYS A 249 2.17 18.88 26.49
CA CYS A 249 3.36 18.04 26.30
C CYS A 249 4.06 17.44 27.53
N GLY A 250 4.26 16.12 27.51
CA GLY A 250 5.49 15.51 28.03
C GLY A 250 5.42 14.82 29.40
N SER A 251 5.30 13.50 29.34
CA SER A 251 6.18 12.56 30.04
C SER A 251 5.95 12.28 31.56
N THR A 252 5.77 10.97 31.80
CA THR A 252 6.43 10.14 32.83
C THR A 252 5.77 9.87 34.19
N TRP A 253 5.74 8.56 34.49
CA TRP A 253 5.59 7.83 35.75
C TRP A 253 4.19 7.41 36.22
N MET A 254 3.87 6.13 35.97
CA MET A 254 2.93 5.31 36.75
C MET A 254 3.70 4.45 37.77
N PRO A 255 3.12 4.13 38.95
CA PRO A 255 3.73 3.20 39.89
C PRO A 255 3.42 1.74 39.57
N ALA A 256 4.32 0.87 40.02
CA ALA A 256 4.38 -0.55 39.77
C ALA A 256 3.24 -1.35 40.41
N VAL A 257 2.66 -2.29 39.65
CA VAL A 257 1.93 -3.46 40.17
C VAL A 257 2.60 -4.71 39.60
N ALA A 258 3.14 -5.53 40.49
CA ALA A 258 3.82 -6.77 40.19
C ALA A 258 2.83 -7.94 40.04
N GLY A 259 2.96 -8.74 38.98
CA GLY A 259 2.29 -10.05 38.90
C GLY A 259 2.22 -10.70 37.52
N ARG A 260 3.18 -11.59 37.21
CA ARG A 260 3.15 -12.72 36.25
C ARG A 260 2.86 -12.44 34.75
N GLY A 261 3.94 -12.19 34.01
CA GLY A 261 4.47 -13.17 33.03
C GLY A 261 3.68 -13.47 31.74
N VAL A 262 3.43 -12.47 30.91
CA VAL A 262 3.20 -12.64 29.45
C VAL A 262 4.09 -11.63 28.72
N ALA A 263 4.83 -12.11 27.71
CA ALA A 263 5.88 -11.38 27.00
C ALA A 263 5.39 -10.04 26.39
N ALA A 264 5.73 -8.94 27.05
CA ALA A 264 5.52 -7.58 26.58
C ALA A 264 6.74 -7.11 25.76
N GLY A 265 6.70 -7.32 24.44
CA GLY A 265 7.63 -6.73 23.47
C GLY A 265 7.02 -5.58 22.64
N GLY A 266 5.82 -5.11 22.99
CA GLY A 266 4.97 -4.31 22.09
C GLY A 266 4.99 -2.78 22.25
N LEU A 267 5.68 -2.21 23.25
CA LEU A 267 5.55 -0.78 23.57
C LEU A 267 6.72 0.12 23.14
N ALA A 268 7.76 -0.43 22.48
CA ALA A 268 8.92 0.34 22.04
C ALA A 268 8.72 1.17 20.74
N TYR A 269 7.51 1.19 20.16
CA TYR A 269 7.21 1.88 18.90
C TYR A 269 6.38 3.16 19.03
N LEU A 270 6.05 3.60 20.25
CA LEU A 270 5.30 4.83 20.47
C LEU A 270 6.25 6.00 20.82
N HIS A 271 6.97 6.49 19.81
CA HIS A 271 7.55 7.85 19.83
C HIS A 271 6.77 8.73 18.82
N PRO A 272 5.63 9.32 19.18
CA PRO A 272 4.82 10.09 18.24
C PRO A 272 4.99 11.59 18.47
N TRP A 273 6.21 12.13 18.37
CA TRP A 273 6.44 13.58 18.28
C TRP A 273 7.72 13.86 17.50
N GLN A 274 7.63 13.72 16.17
CA GLN A 274 8.67 14.18 15.25
C GLN A 274 8.54 15.70 15.11
N LEU A 275 9.64 16.42 15.31
CA LEU A 275 9.68 17.88 15.36
C LEU A 275 9.17 18.51 14.06
N PRO A 276 8.45 19.66 14.13
CA PRO A 276 8.01 20.39 12.95
C PRO A 276 9.24 20.93 12.20
N GLY A 277 9.54 20.36 11.04
CA GLY A 277 10.72 20.68 10.23
C GLY A 277 11.05 19.62 9.18
N GLU A 278 10.47 18.43 9.27
CA GLU A 278 10.69 17.29 8.37
C GLU A 278 9.40 16.97 7.56
N GLU A 279 8.86 17.95 6.84
CA GLU A 279 7.55 17.87 6.17
C GLU A 279 7.42 16.84 5.02
N ASN A 280 8.50 16.13 4.67
CA ASN A 280 8.50 15.17 3.56
C ASN A 280 8.91 13.74 3.97
N LEU A 281 8.81 13.36 5.25
CA LEU A 281 9.07 11.96 5.58
C LEU A 281 7.93 11.07 5.08
N PRO A 282 8.24 10.05 4.26
CA PRO A 282 7.26 9.09 3.80
C PRO A 282 6.72 8.33 5.01
N SER A 283 5.42 7.99 4.97
CA SER A 283 4.73 7.34 6.08
C SER A 283 5.44 6.04 6.49
N PRO A 284 5.43 5.65 7.78
CA PRO A 284 6.09 4.43 8.25
C PRO A 284 5.56 3.16 7.55
N ALA A 285 4.36 3.20 6.95
CA ALA A 285 3.78 2.11 6.18
C ALA A 285 4.34 1.99 4.74
N SER A 286 4.85 3.06 4.16
CA SER A 286 5.34 3.07 2.77
C SER A 286 6.65 2.31 2.57
N ALA A 287 7.53 2.32 3.58
CA ALA A 287 8.84 1.66 3.49
C ALA A 287 8.74 0.12 3.39
N PRO A 288 7.90 -0.57 4.19
CA PRO A 288 7.67 -2.01 4.02
C PRO A 288 7.11 -2.39 2.64
N VAL A 289 6.18 -1.60 2.09
CA VAL A 289 5.60 -1.85 0.76
C VAL A 289 6.68 -1.71 -0.33
N ALA A 290 7.48 -0.64 -0.28
CA ALA A 290 8.58 -0.44 -1.20
C ALA A 290 9.64 -1.55 -1.09
N MET A 291 9.94 -2.01 0.13
CA MET A 291 10.87 -3.12 0.33
C MET A 291 10.35 -4.42 -0.27
N THR A 292 9.03 -4.69 -0.21
CA THR A 292 8.41 -5.85 -0.87
C THR A 292 8.71 -5.87 -2.37
N ASN A 293 8.65 -4.69 -2.99
CA ASN A 293 8.97 -4.53 -4.40
C ASN A 293 10.45 -4.83 -4.69
N VAL A 294 11.37 -4.32 -3.88
CA VAL A 294 12.81 -4.62 -4.01
C VAL A 294 13.07 -6.13 -3.90
N VAL A 295 12.45 -6.81 -2.92
CA VAL A 295 12.59 -8.28 -2.76
C VAL A 295 12.09 -9.02 -4.01
N ASN A 296 10.95 -8.60 -4.59
CA ASN A 296 10.42 -9.17 -5.83
C ASN A 296 11.32 -8.90 -7.04
N THR A 297 11.91 -7.70 -7.13
CA THR A 297 12.87 -7.36 -8.18
C THR A 297 14.12 -8.23 -8.07
N VAL A 298 14.66 -8.43 -6.87
CA VAL A 298 15.79 -9.35 -6.62
C VAL A 298 15.44 -10.76 -7.10
N LEU A 299 14.28 -11.30 -6.70
CA LEU A 299 13.86 -12.65 -7.09
C LEU A 299 13.77 -12.79 -8.62
N THR A 300 13.29 -11.75 -9.30
CA THR A 300 13.15 -11.83 -10.75
C THR A 300 14.47 -11.65 -11.50
N ARG A 301 15.34 -10.74 -11.03
CA ARG A 301 16.70 -10.59 -11.57
C ARG A 301 17.55 -11.83 -11.32
N LEU A 302 17.36 -12.52 -10.18
CA LEU A 302 17.98 -13.82 -9.91
C LEU A 302 17.65 -14.81 -11.03
N HIS A 303 16.37 -14.94 -11.40
CA HIS A 303 15.93 -15.83 -12.48
C HIS A 303 16.55 -15.46 -13.83
N ARG A 304 16.73 -14.16 -14.11
CA ARG A 304 17.43 -13.70 -15.32
C ARG A 304 18.91 -14.07 -15.35
N VAL A 305 19.61 -13.99 -14.21
CA VAL A 305 21.01 -14.42 -14.12
C VAL A 305 21.13 -15.94 -14.28
N VAL A 306 20.27 -16.72 -13.63
CA VAL A 306 20.21 -18.19 -13.81
C VAL A 306 20.02 -18.54 -15.29
N TYR A 307 19.11 -17.83 -15.94
CA TYR A 307 18.85 -17.99 -17.35
C TYR A 307 20.06 -17.63 -18.23
N PHE A 308 20.76 -16.53 -17.95
CA PHE A 308 21.98 -16.18 -18.70
C PHE A 308 23.08 -17.22 -18.53
N ALA A 309 23.18 -17.85 -17.35
CA ALA A 309 24.08 -18.96 -17.13
C ALA A 309 23.74 -20.15 -18.05
N GLN A 310 22.45 -20.45 -18.18
CA GLN A 310 21.96 -21.49 -19.06
C GLN A 310 22.25 -21.19 -20.54
N GLU A 311 22.00 -19.97 -21.01
CA GLU A 311 22.36 -19.56 -22.38
C GLU A 311 23.86 -19.67 -22.65
N LEU A 312 24.69 -19.23 -21.70
CA LEU A 312 26.15 -19.33 -21.79
C LEU A 312 26.61 -20.79 -21.90
N ALA A 313 26.01 -21.67 -21.11
CA ALA A 313 26.33 -23.09 -21.16
C ALA A 313 25.94 -23.75 -22.47
N ILE A 314 24.77 -23.37 -23.02
CA ILE A 314 24.35 -23.82 -24.35
C ILE A 314 25.38 -23.31 -25.36
N ALA A 315 25.68 -22.01 -25.39
CA ALA A 315 26.60 -21.42 -26.35
C ALA A 315 28.04 -21.98 -26.26
N GLY A 316 28.48 -22.38 -25.07
CA GLY A 316 29.79 -23.02 -24.83
C GLY A 316 29.87 -24.46 -25.31
N GLY A 317 28.74 -25.13 -25.56
CA GLY A 317 28.71 -26.48 -26.13
C GLY A 317 29.16 -26.48 -27.60
N VAL A 318 30.11 -27.34 -27.94
CA VAL A 318 30.74 -27.43 -29.29
C VAL A 318 29.71 -27.51 -30.43
N GLU A 319 28.59 -28.21 -30.20
CA GLU A 319 27.50 -28.37 -31.18
C GLU A 319 26.61 -27.12 -31.30
N ALA A 320 26.35 -26.42 -30.19
CA ALA A 320 25.60 -25.18 -30.20
C ALA A 320 26.43 -24.03 -30.76
N GLN A 321 27.74 -24.04 -30.53
CA GLN A 321 28.68 -23.15 -31.19
C GLN A 321 28.59 -23.32 -32.72
N GLN A 322 28.54 -24.56 -33.22
CA GLN A 322 28.36 -24.84 -34.66
C GLN A 322 26.97 -24.43 -35.19
N ALA A 323 25.91 -24.53 -34.38
CA ALA A 323 24.54 -24.17 -34.77
C ALA A 323 24.24 -22.65 -34.70
N LEU A 324 24.85 -21.92 -33.75
CA LEU A 324 24.69 -20.48 -33.56
C LEU A 324 25.67 -19.66 -34.40
N TYR A 325 26.80 -20.24 -34.83
CA TYR A 325 27.81 -19.57 -35.66
C TYR A 325 27.22 -18.83 -36.88
N PRO A 326 26.29 -19.41 -37.67
CA PRO A 326 25.73 -18.74 -38.84
C PRO A 326 24.85 -17.53 -38.51
N ILE A 327 24.20 -17.55 -37.33
CA ILE A 327 23.31 -16.48 -36.87
C ILE A 327 24.13 -15.32 -36.28
N LEU A 328 25.23 -15.64 -35.61
CA LEU A 328 26.14 -14.64 -35.03
C LEU A 328 27.10 -14.03 -36.08
N GLN A 329 27.30 -14.69 -37.22
CA GLN A 329 28.15 -14.22 -38.33
C GLN A 329 27.39 -13.50 -39.46
N THR A 330 26.12 -13.13 -39.30
CA THR A 330 25.46 -12.26 -40.29
C THR A 330 26.14 -10.89 -40.26
N ASP A 331 27.20 -10.78 -41.05
CA ASP A 331 27.97 -9.56 -41.30
C ASP A 331 27.02 -8.52 -41.93
N PRO A 332 26.94 -7.27 -41.43
CA PRO A 332 26.02 -6.25 -41.96
C PRO A 332 26.30 -5.81 -43.40
N LYS A 333 27.18 -6.50 -44.15
CA LYS A 333 27.75 -6.01 -45.41
C LYS A 333 27.60 -6.99 -46.57
N THR A 334 26.38 -7.37 -46.91
CA THR A 334 26.09 -7.83 -48.27
C THR A 334 24.82 -7.15 -48.78
N HIS A 335 24.99 -5.96 -49.34
CA HIS A 335 24.02 -5.41 -50.27
C HIS A 335 23.98 -6.30 -51.53
N PRO A 336 22.81 -6.77 -51.97
CA PRO A 336 22.70 -7.40 -53.29
C PRO A 336 22.96 -6.35 -54.39
N PRO A 337 23.54 -6.75 -55.55
CA PRO A 337 23.77 -5.82 -56.64
C PRO A 337 22.43 -5.33 -57.21
N HIS A 338 22.23 -4.02 -57.18
CA HIS A 338 21.11 -3.34 -57.83
C HIS A 338 21.06 -3.71 -59.33
N HIS A 339 20.04 -4.49 -59.71
CA HIS A 339 19.64 -4.63 -61.10
C HIS A 339 19.04 -3.30 -61.57
N LYS A 340 19.70 -2.63 -62.52
CA LYS A 340 19.15 -1.50 -63.26
C LYS A 340 18.10 -2.02 -64.25
N THR A 341 16.85 -1.61 -64.08
CA THR A 341 15.81 -1.71 -65.11
C THR A 341 15.14 -0.35 -65.35
N HIS A 342 14.86 -0.11 -66.63
CA HIS A 342 14.49 1.12 -67.34
C HIS A 342 13.22 1.87 -66.86
N PRO A 343 13.05 3.14 -67.28
CA PRO A 343 11.95 4.01 -66.86
C PRO A 343 10.67 3.79 -67.69
N LYS A 344 9.51 3.78 -67.03
CA LYS A 344 8.21 4.05 -67.66
C LYS A 344 7.37 5.01 -66.81
N LYS A 345 7.24 6.21 -67.37
CA LYS A 345 6.09 7.13 -67.44
C LYS A 345 4.91 6.96 -66.45
N SER A 346 4.74 8.02 -65.65
CA SER A 346 3.50 8.75 -65.33
C SER A 346 2.26 7.99 -64.83
N GLU A 347 2.02 8.05 -63.51
CA GLU A 347 0.67 8.20 -62.96
C GLU A 347 0.71 8.78 -61.52
N SER A 348 -0.33 9.56 -61.22
CA SER A 348 -0.73 10.38 -60.05
C SER A 348 0.02 10.27 -58.69
N PRO A 349 0.23 11.40 -57.96
CA PRO A 349 0.80 11.39 -56.62
C PRO A 349 -0.27 11.16 -55.55
N ASP A 350 -0.20 10.01 -54.87
CA ASP A 350 -0.74 9.85 -53.51
C ASP A 350 0.28 10.42 -52.49
N PRO A 351 -0.17 10.93 -51.33
CA PRO A 351 0.71 11.48 -50.32
C PRO A 351 1.59 10.38 -49.72
N GLN A 352 2.86 10.36 -50.15
CA GLN A 352 3.91 9.54 -49.57
C GLN A 352 4.10 9.90 -48.09
N GLU A 353 3.86 8.91 -47.23
CA GLU A 353 4.37 8.86 -45.87
C GLU A 353 5.92 8.97 -45.93
N PRO A 354 6.56 9.82 -45.13
CA PRO A 354 8.00 10.03 -45.21
C PRO A 354 8.76 8.77 -44.81
N GLU A 355 9.33 8.10 -45.82
CA GLU A 355 10.22 6.96 -45.66
C GLU A 355 11.55 7.47 -45.07
N PHE A 356 11.65 7.46 -43.73
CA PHE A 356 12.90 7.74 -43.03
C PHE A 356 13.86 6.56 -43.24
N PRO A 357 15.08 6.78 -43.77
CA PRO A 357 16.09 5.73 -43.82
C PRO A 357 16.56 5.47 -42.40
N HIS A 358 16.06 4.41 -41.77
CA HIS A 358 16.60 3.93 -40.51
C HIS A 358 17.94 3.23 -40.79
N PRO A 359 19.09 3.77 -40.33
CA PRO A 359 20.31 3.00 -40.32
C PRO A 359 20.10 1.79 -39.42
N ASN A 360 20.37 0.58 -39.93
CA ASN A 360 20.38 -0.63 -39.10
C ASN A 360 21.28 -0.37 -37.89
N PRO A 361 20.75 -0.39 -36.66
CA PRO A 361 21.56 -0.17 -35.49
C PRO A 361 22.62 -1.29 -35.42
N PRO A 362 23.87 -0.97 -35.05
CA PRO A 362 24.88 -2.00 -34.81
C PRO A 362 24.32 -3.02 -33.82
N LEU A 363 24.50 -4.32 -34.09
CA LEU A 363 24.13 -5.37 -33.14
C LEU A 363 24.81 -5.07 -31.80
N ASP A 364 23.99 -4.78 -30.78
CA ASP A 364 24.48 -4.48 -29.44
C ASP A 364 25.37 -5.62 -28.92
N PRO A 365 26.47 -5.30 -28.23
CA PRO A 365 27.33 -6.30 -27.64
C PRO A 365 26.60 -7.03 -26.50
N LEU A 366 26.00 -8.19 -26.83
CA LEU A 366 25.45 -9.20 -25.91
C LEU A 366 26.26 -9.43 -24.61
N PRO A 367 27.60 -9.36 -24.57
CA PRO A 367 28.36 -9.50 -23.32
C PRO A 367 28.09 -8.39 -22.29
N GLN A 368 27.84 -7.16 -22.73
CA GLN A 368 27.72 -6.00 -21.84
C GLN A 368 26.43 -6.05 -21.01
N ASN A 369 25.35 -6.58 -21.60
CA ASN A 369 24.05 -6.72 -20.95
C ASN A 369 24.05 -7.79 -19.83
N ARG A 370 24.95 -8.77 -19.89
CA ARG A 370 25.00 -9.85 -18.88
C ARG A 370 25.74 -9.44 -17.61
N GLN A 371 26.86 -8.72 -17.77
CA GLN A 371 27.60 -8.18 -16.63
C GLN A 371 26.79 -7.11 -15.89
N SER A 372 26.08 -6.25 -16.62
CA SER A 372 25.20 -5.25 -16.01
C SER A 372 24.05 -5.89 -15.23
N GLU A 373 23.52 -7.05 -15.65
CA GLU A 373 22.46 -7.73 -14.91
C GLU A 373 22.95 -8.33 -13.59
N VAL A 374 24.13 -8.97 -13.57
CA VAL A 374 24.71 -9.47 -12.30
C VAL A 374 25.04 -8.32 -11.36
N ALA A 375 25.56 -7.21 -11.90
CA ALA A 375 25.81 -6.00 -11.12
C ALA A 375 24.52 -5.39 -10.56
N ALA A 376 23.45 -5.33 -11.37
CA ALA A 376 22.13 -4.85 -10.96
C ALA A 376 21.49 -5.77 -9.90
N LEU A 377 21.61 -7.10 -10.03
CA LEU A 377 21.11 -8.01 -9.00
C LEU A 377 21.84 -7.82 -7.65
N LYS A 378 23.15 -7.62 -7.67
CA LYS A 378 23.93 -7.32 -6.45
C LYS A 378 23.51 -6.01 -5.79
N SER A 379 23.36 -4.99 -6.62
CA SER A 379 22.83 -3.67 -6.30
C SER A 379 21.51 -3.76 -5.53
N GLU A 380 20.54 -4.47 -6.11
CA GLU A 380 19.21 -4.68 -5.56
C GLU A 380 19.26 -5.51 -4.26
N TRP A 381 20.12 -6.53 -4.24
CA TRP A 381 20.35 -7.35 -3.05
C TRP A 381 20.93 -6.54 -1.87
N GLU A 382 21.90 -5.66 -2.13
CA GLU A 382 22.47 -4.78 -1.11
C GLU A 382 21.45 -3.80 -0.56
N VAL A 383 20.63 -3.19 -1.42
CA VAL A 383 19.53 -2.33 -0.97
C VAL A 383 18.49 -3.13 -0.19
N MET A 384 18.15 -4.34 -0.63
CA MET A 384 17.24 -5.21 0.11
C MET A 384 17.76 -5.49 1.53
N LEU A 385 19.04 -5.83 1.67
CA LEU A 385 19.65 -6.13 2.97
C LEU A 385 19.78 -4.89 3.85
N TYR A 386 20.22 -3.76 3.30
CA TYR A 386 20.69 -2.61 4.09
C TYR A 386 19.82 -1.35 3.99
N GLY A 387 18.86 -1.31 3.07
CA GLY A 387 17.97 -0.17 2.83
C GLY A 387 18.74 1.10 2.48
N ALA A 388 18.42 2.21 3.16
CA ALA A 388 19.05 3.52 2.94
C ALA A 388 20.56 3.54 3.27
N ASN A 389 21.07 2.56 4.02
CA ASN A 389 22.51 2.45 4.30
C ASN A 389 23.30 1.85 3.12
N SER A 390 22.61 1.39 2.06
CA SER A 390 23.26 0.97 0.83
C SER A 390 23.86 2.18 0.09
N THR A 391 25.01 1.98 -0.54
CA THR A 391 25.66 3.01 -1.39
C THR A 391 24.77 3.46 -2.56
N GLN A 392 23.73 2.69 -2.88
CA GLN A 392 22.84 2.93 -4.01
C GLN A 392 21.51 3.57 -3.64
N ALA A 393 21.31 3.96 -2.37
CA ALA A 393 20.05 4.55 -1.90
C ALA A 393 19.65 5.87 -2.61
N THR A 394 20.54 6.45 -3.44
CA THR A 394 20.25 7.64 -4.25
C THR A 394 19.38 7.36 -5.48
N ASP A 395 19.27 6.10 -5.92
CA ASP A 395 18.36 5.78 -7.03
C ASP A 395 16.90 6.02 -6.59
N PRO A 396 16.09 6.76 -7.37
CA PRO A 396 14.67 6.93 -7.09
C PRO A 396 13.92 5.62 -6.84
N HIS A 397 14.33 4.51 -7.47
CA HIS A 397 13.76 3.18 -7.25
C HIS A 397 13.88 2.71 -5.79
N PHE A 398 14.95 3.13 -5.11
CA PHE A 398 15.29 2.72 -3.74
C PHE A 398 14.95 3.75 -2.67
N ALA A 399 14.52 4.96 -3.06
CA ALA A 399 14.30 6.07 -2.14
C ALA A 399 13.32 5.78 -0.99
N LEU A 400 12.35 4.88 -1.22
CA LEU A 400 11.36 4.46 -0.22
C LEU A 400 11.82 3.27 0.63
N ALA A 401 12.83 2.50 0.19
CA ALA A 401 13.35 1.32 0.89
C ALA A 401 14.32 1.71 2.03
N ARG A 402 13.81 2.44 3.03
CA ARG A 402 14.67 3.08 4.05
C ARG A 402 15.35 2.11 5.01
N ARG A 403 14.65 1.04 5.42
CA ARG A 403 15.18 0.06 6.37
C ARG A 403 15.39 -1.25 5.64
N GLY A 404 16.62 -1.76 5.68
CA GLY A 404 16.98 -3.04 5.12
C GLY A 404 16.42 -4.22 5.92
N VAL A 405 16.12 -5.32 5.22
CA VAL A 405 15.55 -6.54 5.80
C VAL A 405 16.48 -7.15 6.85
N ALA A 406 17.80 -6.98 6.73
CA ALA A 406 18.76 -7.49 7.71
C ALA A 406 18.65 -6.83 9.10
N PHE A 407 18.06 -5.63 9.16
CA PHE A 407 17.86 -4.87 10.40
C PHE A 407 16.45 -5.01 10.97
N GLU A 408 15.57 -5.76 10.29
CA GLU A 408 14.26 -6.08 10.83
C GLU A 408 14.41 -7.15 11.92
N MET A 409 13.54 -7.14 12.91
CA MET A 409 13.48 -8.20 13.91
C MET A 409 12.34 -9.13 13.52
N GLY A 410 12.60 -10.43 13.41
CA GLY A 410 11.54 -11.42 13.20
C GLY A 410 11.83 -12.46 12.12
N PRO A 411 10.78 -13.03 11.50
CA PRO A 411 10.90 -14.16 10.59
C PRO A 411 11.70 -13.87 9.31
N ALA A 412 11.75 -12.62 8.85
CA ALA A 412 12.52 -12.23 7.65
C ALA A 412 14.04 -12.36 7.88
N THR A 413 14.52 -11.86 9.02
CA THR A 413 15.93 -11.99 9.43
C THR A 413 16.31 -13.42 9.72
N ASN A 414 15.39 -14.21 10.29
CA ASN A 414 15.57 -15.66 10.38
C ASN A 414 15.66 -16.28 8.98
N THR A 415 14.88 -15.83 8.00
CA THR A 415 14.99 -16.36 6.64
C THR A 415 16.36 -16.06 6.01
N LEU A 416 16.91 -14.87 6.28
CA LEU A 416 18.22 -14.44 5.78
C LEU A 416 19.40 -15.20 6.41
N PHE A 417 19.36 -15.40 7.73
CA PHE A 417 20.54 -15.82 8.51
C PHE A 417 20.32 -17.07 9.38
N ALA A 418 19.12 -17.65 9.43
CA ALA A 418 18.89 -18.82 10.26
C ALA A 418 19.78 -19.96 9.78
N SER A 419 20.59 -20.45 10.72
CA SER A 419 21.32 -21.69 10.58
C SER A 419 20.42 -22.84 11.04
N GLY A 420 20.48 -23.98 10.34
CA GLY A 420 19.79 -25.20 10.75
C GLY A 420 18.46 -25.48 10.05
N MET A 421 18.03 -24.67 9.08
CA MET A 421 17.04 -25.13 8.11
C MET A 421 17.70 -26.13 7.17
N ALA A 422 17.23 -27.38 7.21
CA ALA A 422 17.74 -28.45 6.36
C ALA A 422 17.38 -28.24 4.88
N CYS A 423 16.48 -27.31 4.55
CA CYS A 423 15.90 -27.21 3.23
C CYS A 423 15.00 -26.00 3.05
N TRP A 424 14.88 -25.51 1.82
CA TRP A 424 13.96 -24.45 1.46
C TRP A 424 12.86 -24.89 0.50
N THR A 425 13.01 -26.03 -0.16
CA THR A 425 11.95 -26.58 -1.01
C THR A 425 10.74 -26.99 -0.16
N PRO A 426 9.52 -26.85 -0.69
CA PRO A 426 8.30 -27.23 0.02
C PRO A 426 8.26 -28.73 0.31
N ASP A 427 8.85 -29.55 -0.58
CA ASP A 427 8.93 -30.99 -0.43
C ASP A 427 10.21 -31.38 0.34
N ALA A 428 10.01 -31.94 1.54
CA ALA A 428 11.10 -32.35 2.43
C ALA A 428 11.95 -33.51 1.87
N SER A 429 11.42 -34.27 0.90
CA SER A 429 12.14 -35.34 0.20
C SER A 429 13.23 -34.82 -0.72
N ASP A 430 13.10 -33.56 -1.17
CA ASP A 430 13.99 -32.96 -2.17
C ASP A 430 15.18 -32.26 -1.51
N CYS A 431 15.31 -32.45 -0.19
CA CYS A 431 16.33 -31.81 0.62
C CYS A 431 17.64 -32.56 0.55
N TYR A 432 18.73 -31.79 0.54
CA TYR A 432 20.05 -32.37 0.42
C TYR A 432 20.43 -33.17 1.66
N PRO A 433 21.05 -34.35 1.50
CA PRO A 433 21.73 -35.00 2.60
C PRO A 433 22.95 -34.17 3.04
N PRO A 434 23.43 -34.33 4.29
CA PRO A 434 24.57 -33.57 4.81
C PRO A 434 25.86 -33.71 3.97
N GLU A 435 26.02 -34.82 3.25
CA GLU A 435 27.15 -35.10 2.36
C GLU A 435 27.08 -34.37 1.01
N HIS A 436 25.95 -33.73 0.67
CA HIS A 436 25.82 -33.02 -0.60
C HIS A 436 26.74 -31.79 -0.65
N PRO A 437 27.44 -31.51 -1.76
CA PRO A 437 28.41 -30.42 -1.85
C PRO A 437 27.82 -29.03 -1.55
N TYR A 438 26.51 -28.85 -1.77
CA TYR A 438 25.83 -27.57 -1.56
C TYR A 438 25.09 -27.47 -0.22
N ALA A 439 24.93 -28.57 0.53
CA ALA A 439 24.19 -28.59 1.80
C ALA A 439 24.74 -27.56 2.81
N ALA A 440 26.07 -27.45 2.91
CA ALA A 440 26.71 -26.51 3.83
C ALA A 440 26.39 -25.04 3.55
N VAL A 441 26.13 -24.66 2.29
CA VAL A 441 25.75 -23.28 1.93
C VAL A 441 24.26 -23.06 2.17
N VAL A 442 23.43 -24.04 1.79
CA VAL A 442 21.98 -24.00 1.99
C VAL A 442 21.61 -23.87 3.48
N TYR A 443 22.29 -24.63 4.36
CA TYR A 443 22.00 -24.65 5.79
C TYR A 443 22.47 -23.41 6.55
N ARG A 444 23.26 -22.52 5.91
CA ARG A 444 23.71 -21.24 6.48
C ARG A 444 22.74 -20.09 6.21
N GLY A 445 21.63 -20.36 5.51
CA GLY A 445 20.58 -19.39 5.24
C GLY A 445 20.68 -18.73 3.86
N LEU A 446 19.67 -17.94 3.53
CA LEU A 446 19.50 -17.33 2.21
C LEU A 446 20.65 -16.41 1.82
N ASN A 447 21.20 -15.62 2.74
CA ASN A 447 22.32 -14.73 2.42
C ASN A 447 23.57 -15.52 2.01
N ALA A 448 23.87 -16.64 2.66
CA ALA A 448 25.01 -17.47 2.27
C ALA A 448 24.85 -18.05 0.85
N MET A 449 23.64 -18.52 0.51
CA MET A 449 23.32 -18.99 -0.84
C MET A 449 23.48 -17.90 -1.89
N MET A 450 22.96 -16.70 -1.63
CA MET A 450 23.05 -15.57 -2.56
C MET A 450 24.49 -15.08 -2.75
N GLN A 451 25.28 -14.98 -1.68
CA GLN A 451 26.70 -14.60 -1.79
C GLN A 451 27.48 -15.61 -2.63
N ARG A 452 27.24 -16.91 -2.45
CA ARG A 452 27.84 -17.95 -3.28
C ARG A 452 27.37 -17.84 -4.74
N PHE A 453 26.09 -17.56 -4.96
CA PHE A 453 25.52 -17.34 -6.30
C PHE A 453 26.21 -16.18 -7.03
N PHE A 454 26.49 -15.06 -6.34
CA PHE A 454 27.23 -13.94 -6.91
C PHE A 454 28.67 -14.28 -7.29
N VAL A 455 29.37 -15.03 -6.43
CA VAL A 455 30.73 -15.48 -6.72
C VAL A 455 30.75 -16.35 -7.98
N GLU A 456 29.84 -17.32 -8.07
CA GLU A 456 29.78 -18.21 -9.24
C GLU A 456 29.35 -17.47 -10.51
N SER A 457 28.43 -16.51 -10.42
CA SER A 457 28.01 -15.67 -11.54
C SER A 457 29.17 -14.83 -12.08
N ASP A 458 29.92 -14.16 -11.21
CA ASP A 458 31.09 -13.36 -11.61
C ASP A 458 32.19 -14.21 -12.24
N LEU A 459 32.46 -15.37 -11.63
CA LEU A 459 33.49 -16.29 -12.11
C LEU A 459 33.13 -16.84 -13.48
N MET A 460 31.87 -17.22 -13.71
CA MET A 460 31.39 -17.66 -15.01
C MET A 460 31.52 -16.55 -16.09
N LEU A 461 31.25 -15.28 -15.74
CA LEU A 461 31.38 -14.16 -16.66
C LEU A 461 32.84 -13.80 -17.01
N ARG A 462 33.81 -14.19 -16.16
CA ARG A 462 35.25 -13.94 -16.38
C ARG A 462 35.98 -15.11 -17.03
N ASP A 463 35.43 -16.30 -16.91
CA ASP A 463 36.00 -17.53 -17.46
C ASP A 463 35.98 -17.56 -18.99
N ALA A 464 36.89 -18.36 -19.57
CA ALA A 464 36.89 -18.64 -20.99
C ALA A 464 35.66 -19.47 -21.40
N PRO A 465 35.13 -19.33 -22.63
CA PRO A 465 33.97 -20.09 -23.09
C PRO A 465 34.08 -21.61 -22.97
N SER A 466 35.31 -22.15 -23.00
CA SER A 466 35.58 -23.58 -22.81
C SER A 466 35.30 -24.10 -21.40
N ALA A 467 35.15 -23.21 -20.41
CA ALA A 467 34.80 -23.52 -19.03
C ALA A 467 33.28 -23.54 -18.77
N TRP A 468 32.47 -23.07 -19.72
CA TRP A 468 31.00 -23.09 -19.65
C TRP A 468 30.39 -24.45 -20.01
N GLN A 469 31.08 -25.55 -19.68
CA GLN A 469 30.57 -26.88 -19.95
C GLN A 469 29.35 -27.17 -19.08
N LEU A 470 28.38 -27.92 -19.62
CA LEU A 470 27.17 -28.31 -18.89
C LEU A 470 27.45 -29.11 -17.61
N ASN A 471 28.61 -29.76 -17.52
CA ASN A 471 29.08 -30.50 -16.34
C ASN A 471 29.92 -29.64 -15.37
N SER A 472 29.99 -28.32 -15.59
CA SER A 472 30.71 -27.42 -14.70
C SER A 472 29.96 -27.30 -13.38
N SER A 473 30.65 -27.56 -12.27
CA SER A 473 30.11 -27.40 -10.91
C SER A 473 29.60 -25.98 -10.62
N ARG A 474 30.04 -24.97 -11.38
CA ARG A 474 29.56 -23.59 -11.29
C ARG A 474 28.18 -23.43 -11.88
N LEU A 475 28.01 -23.95 -13.10
CA LEU A 475 26.73 -23.93 -13.78
C LEU A 475 25.71 -24.79 -13.02
N ASP A 476 26.17 -25.95 -12.53
CA ASP A 476 25.39 -26.85 -11.68
C ASP A 476 24.82 -26.09 -10.47
N TYR A 477 25.67 -25.37 -9.72
CA TYR A 477 25.23 -24.53 -8.61
C TYR A 477 24.26 -23.42 -9.05
N LEU A 478 24.61 -22.64 -10.09
CA LEU A 478 23.77 -21.53 -10.56
C LEU A 478 22.38 -22.01 -10.98
N PHE A 479 22.30 -23.14 -11.65
CA PHE A 479 21.04 -23.70 -12.14
C PHE A 479 20.25 -24.40 -11.03
N HIS A 480 20.86 -25.38 -10.35
CA HIS A 480 20.17 -26.18 -9.33
C HIS A 480 19.79 -25.35 -8.10
N GLU A 481 20.71 -24.56 -7.55
CA GLU A 481 20.35 -23.73 -6.40
C GLU A 481 19.49 -22.54 -6.82
N GLY A 482 19.85 -21.88 -7.93
CA GLY A 482 19.14 -20.69 -8.41
C GLY A 482 17.67 -20.94 -8.74
N THR A 483 17.31 -22.13 -9.24
CA THR A 483 15.92 -22.55 -9.46
C THR A 483 15.31 -23.35 -8.31
N GLY A 484 16.14 -23.94 -7.44
CA GLY A 484 15.75 -24.75 -6.30
C GLY A 484 15.72 -23.95 -5.00
N ASN A 485 16.61 -24.29 -4.05
CA ASN A 485 16.58 -23.75 -2.69
C ASN A 485 16.67 -22.22 -2.65
N LEU A 486 17.49 -21.59 -3.49
CA LEU A 486 17.64 -20.13 -3.51
C LEU A 486 16.34 -19.45 -3.96
N HIS A 487 15.67 -20.01 -4.97
CA HIS A 487 14.38 -19.50 -5.42
C HIS A 487 13.32 -19.58 -4.32
N TRP A 488 13.17 -20.76 -3.69
CA TRP A 488 12.16 -20.96 -2.66
C TRP A 488 12.45 -20.14 -1.40
N ALA A 489 13.72 -19.99 -1.02
CA ALA A 489 14.13 -19.13 0.07
C ALA A 489 13.79 -17.65 -0.20
N MET A 490 14.04 -17.17 -1.42
CA MET A 490 13.63 -15.83 -1.86
C MET A 490 12.12 -15.66 -1.87
N PHE A 491 11.38 -16.65 -2.38
CA PHE A 491 9.92 -16.65 -2.37
C PHE A 491 9.37 -16.58 -0.94
N ARG A 492 9.93 -17.39 -0.03
CA ARG A 492 9.57 -17.37 1.39
C ARG A 492 9.87 -16.01 2.03
N LEU A 493 10.98 -15.38 1.67
CA LEU A 493 11.30 -14.03 2.14
C LEU A 493 10.25 -13.01 1.67
N THR A 494 9.84 -13.07 0.40
CA THR A 494 8.75 -12.24 -0.13
C THR A 494 7.46 -12.45 0.67
N GLU A 495 7.07 -13.71 0.89
CA GLU A 495 5.82 -14.06 1.60
C GLU A 495 5.82 -13.52 3.04
N VAL A 496 6.90 -13.77 3.78
CA VAL A 496 7.06 -13.28 5.16
C VAL A 496 7.02 -11.75 5.23
N HIS A 497 7.62 -11.08 4.25
CA HIS A 497 7.62 -9.63 4.20
C HIS A 497 6.23 -9.07 3.86
N LEU A 498 5.52 -9.70 2.92
CA LEU A 498 4.13 -9.37 2.59
C LEU A 498 3.19 -9.57 3.79
N GLU A 499 3.31 -10.68 4.51
CA GLU A 499 2.56 -10.92 5.75
C GLU A 499 2.81 -9.83 6.79
N SER A 500 4.06 -9.35 6.90
CA SER A 500 4.44 -8.28 7.81
C SER A 500 3.80 -6.94 7.42
N VAL A 501 3.76 -6.62 6.12
CA VAL A 501 3.06 -5.44 5.59
C VAL A 501 1.57 -5.51 5.92
N VAL A 502 0.92 -6.64 5.63
CA VAL A 502 -0.51 -6.85 5.90
C VAL A 502 -0.80 -6.72 7.40
N ALA A 503 0.04 -7.32 8.25
CA ALA A 503 -0.11 -7.22 9.70
C ALA A 503 0.01 -5.78 10.22
N LEU A 504 0.85 -4.94 9.62
CA LEU A 504 0.94 -3.52 9.97
C LEU A 504 -0.36 -2.78 9.64
N TYR A 505 -0.94 -3.01 8.46
CA TYR A 505 -2.22 -2.40 8.09
C TYR A 505 -3.35 -2.82 9.04
N MET A 506 -3.44 -4.12 9.37
CA MET A 506 -4.43 -4.62 10.32
C MET A 506 -4.26 -4.00 11.72
N ARG A 507 -3.02 -3.75 12.18
CA ARG A 507 -2.78 -3.08 13.46
C ARG A 507 -3.25 -1.63 13.46
N VAL A 508 -3.00 -0.89 12.38
CA VAL A 508 -3.49 0.49 12.24
C VAL A 508 -5.01 0.52 12.27
N GLU A 509 -5.67 -0.37 11.53
CA GLU A 509 -7.12 -0.48 11.53
C GLU A 509 -7.68 -0.75 12.94
N VAL A 510 -7.13 -1.75 13.64
CA VAL A 510 -7.54 -2.08 15.02
C VAL A 510 -7.30 -0.91 15.97
N PHE A 511 -6.17 -0.21 15.86
CA PHE A 511 -5.88 0.96 16.70
C PHE A 511 -6.92 2.06 16.50
N HIS A 512 -7.31 2.34 15.26
CA HIS A 512 -8.36 3.32 14.96
C HIS A 512 -9.71 2.94 15.58
N VAL A 513 -10.10 1.67 15.48
CA VAL A 513 -11.33 1.16 16.12
C VAL A 513 -11.27 1.31 17.64
N VAL A 514 -10.13 1.02 18.27
CA VAL A 514 -9.96 1.17 19.72
C VAL A 514 -10.03 2.63 20.16
N VAL A 515 -9.36 3.54 19.46
CA VAL A 515 -9.42 4.99 19.76
C VAL A 515 -10.83 5.53 19.61
N PHE A 516 -11.56 5.09 18.58
CA PHE A 516 -12.97 5.40 18.37
C PHE A 516 -13.82 4.93 19.56
N VAL A 517 -13.71 3.66 19.97
CA VAL A 517 -14.52 3.14 21.09
C VAL A 517 -14.18 3.86 22.41
N LEU A 518 -12.90 4.14 22.67
CA LEU A 518 -12.48 4.88 23.85
C LEU A 518 -13.00 6.33 23.86
N SER A 519 -13.04 7.01 22.70
CA SER A 519 -13.60 8.36 22.60
C SER A 519 -15.07 8.38 23.04
N TRP A 520 -15.86 7.41 22.59
CA TRP A 520 -17.26 7.23 22.97
C TRP A 520 -17.44 6.84 24.44
N LEU A 521 -16.59 5.96 24.98
CA LEU A 521 -16.65 5.59 26.40
C LEU A 521 -16.32 6.77 27.31
N LEU A 522 -15.29 7.56 26.97
CA LEU A 522 -14.95 8.77 27.73
C LEU A 522 -16.05 9.82 27.63
N ALA A 523 -16.66 10.01 26.46
CA ALA A 523 -17.82 10.88 26.30
C ALA A 523 -19.00 10.40 27.14
N GLY A 524 -19.28 9.08 27.16
CA GLY A 524 -20.31 8.48 28.01
C GLY A 524 -20.00 8.69 29.50
N LEU A 525 -18.77 8.42 29.94
CA LEU A 525 -18.35 8.61 31.33
C LEU A 525 -18.46 10.07 31.76
N PHE A 526 -18.11 11.02 30.89
CA PHE A 526 -18.30 12.45 31.14
C PHE A 526 -19.80 12.77 31.36
N LEU A 527 -20.66 12.30 30.44
CA LEU A 527 -22.10 12.54 30.49
C LEU A 527 -22.78 11.89 31.69
N PHE A 528 -22.36 10.71 32.13
CA PHE A 528 -22.98 10.05 33.29
C PHE A 528 -22.32 10.43 34.61
N GLY A 529 -20.99 10.57 34.63
CA GLY A 529 -20.19 10.75 35.83
C GLY A 529 -20.14 12.18 36.33
N MET A 530 -20.03 13.19 35.46
CA MET A 530 -19.98 14.59 35.89
C MET A 530 -21.32 15.29 35.78
N LEU A 531 -22.05 15.04 34.70
CA LEU A 531 -23.29 15.75 34.45
C LEU A 531 -24.40 15.41 35.44
N ARG A 532 -24.56 14.11 35.72
CA ARG A 532 -25.64 13.61 36.56
C ARG A 532 -25.53 14.12 38.01
N PRO A 533 -24.36 14.04 38.68
CA PRO A 533 -24.24 14.62 40.02
C PRO A 533 -24.33 16.13 40.00
N PHE A 534 -23.83 16.81 38.95
CA PHE A 534 -24.02 18.25 38.81
C PHE A 534 -25.50 18.62 38.80
N MET A 535 -26.31 17.99 37.94
CA MET A 535 -27.77 18.19 37.91
C MET A 535 -28.44 17.85 39.25
N GLY A 536 -28.00 16.77 39.91
CA GLY A 536 -28.53 16.38 41.22
C GLY A 536 -28.21 17.40 42.32
N HIS A 537 -27.00 17.97 42.31
CA HIS A 537 -26.62 19.03 43.25
C HIS A 537 -27.44 20.30 43.00
N THR A 538 -27.60 20.69 41.74
CA THR A 538 -28.44 21.84 41.39
C THR A 538 -29.89 21.65 41.83
N GLN A 539 -30.46 20.44 41.67
CA GLN A 539 -31.82 20.16 42.11
C GLN A 539 -31.98 20.31 43.62
N ARG A 540 -31.05 19.78 44.42
CA ARG A 540 -31.08 19.93 45.88
C ARG A 540 -30.92 21.38 46.33
N GLU A 541 -30.06 22.14 45.68
CA GLU A 541 -29.98 23.59 45.93
C GLU A 541 -31.30 24.28 45.60
N THR A 542 -31.95 23.92 44.49
CA THR A 542 -33.26 24.49 44.15
C THR A 542 -34.35 24.13 45.15
N GLU A 543 -34.32 22.92 45.71
CA GLU A 543 -35.25 22.49 46.76
C GLU A 543 -35.05 23.26 48.07
N ARG A 544 -33.80 23.44 48.51
CA ARG A 544 -33.48 24.26 49.71
C ARG A 544 -33.91 25.71 49.55
N ILE A 545 -33.73 26.29 48.36
CA ILE A 545 -34.18 27.66 48.07
C ILE A 545 -35.71 27.73 48.10
N ALA A 546 -36.41 26.74 47.53
CA ALA A 546 -37.87 26.66 47.60
C ALA A 546 -38.37 26.51 49.06
N GLU A 547 -37.68 25.72 49.88
CA GLU A 547 -37.99 25.57 51.31
C GLU A 547 -37.82 26.89 52.07
N MET A 548 -36.71 27.61 51.86
CA MET A 548 -36.51 28.95 52.43
C MET A 548 -37.59 29.95 51.99
N LEU A 549 -38.04 29.85 50.73
CA LEU A 549 -39.15 30.68 50.23
C LEU A 549 -40.49 30.32 50.88
N SER A 550 -40.71 29.06 51.24
CA SER A 550 -41.95 28.58 51.86
C SER A 550 -42.11 29.02 53.32
N GLN A 551 -41.01 29.32 54.01
CA GLN A 551 -41.00 29.75 55.41
C GLN A 551 -41.30 31.25 55.59
N LEU A 552 -41.56 32.01 54.51
CA LEU A 552 -41.98 33.40 54.63
C LEU A 552 -43.39 33.50 55.26
N PRO A 553 -43.60 34.39 56.25
CA PRO A 553 -44.88 34.51 56.96
C PRO A 553 -46.02 34.85 56.00
N ALA A 554 -47.18 34.19 56.21
CA ALA A 554 -48.37 34.26 55.36
C ALA A 554 -48.97 35.67 55.18
N ASP A 555 -48.54 36.65 55.99
CA ASP A 555 -48.99 38.05 55.91
C ASP A 555 -48.39 38.80 54.70
N VAL A 556 -47.36 38.25 54.04
CA VAL A 556 -46.85 38.78 52.78
C VAL A 556 -47.63 38.09 51.66
N ASP A 557 -48.44 38.82 50.91
CA ASP A 557 -49.20 38.31 49.75
C ASP A 557 -48.25 37.97 48.59
N VAL A 558 -47.49 36.89 48.78
CA VAL A 558 -46.45 36.42 47.84
C VAL A 558 -47.09 36.00 46.54
N GLU A 559 -48.28 35.39 46.58
CA GLU A 559 -49.01 34.98 45.38
C GLU A 559 -49.45 36.18 44.55
N GLY A 560 -49.89 37.28 45.18
CA GLY A 560 -50.23 38.53 44.50
C GLY A 560 -49.02 39.21 43.84
N LEU A 561 -47.88 39.28 44.53
CA LEU A 561 -46.62 39.82 44.00
C LEU A 561 -46.04 38.94 42.89
N LEU A 562 -46.09 37.62 43.05
CA LEU A 562 -45.63 36.66 42.07
C LEU A 562 -46.49 36.73 40.81
N ASN A 563 -47.82 36.73 40.93
CA ASN A 563 -48.72 36.87 39.77
C ASN A 563 -48.50 38.21 39.04
N LYS A 564 -48.27 39.31 39.77
CA LYS A 564 -47.99 40.61 39.17
C LYS A 564 -46.65 40.62 38.40
N ALA A 565 -45.63 39.97 38.94
CA ALA A 565 -44.33 39.80 38.29
C ALA A 565 -44.42 38.86 37.07
N LEU A 566 -45.13 37.73 37.19
CA LEU A 566 -45.34 36.76 36.12
C LEU A 566 -46.13 37.37 34.95
N ILE A 567 -47.14 38.19 35.24
CA ILE A 567 -47.87 38.96 34.23
C ILE A 567 -46.98 40.02 33.58
N SER A 568 -46.10 40.68 34.34
CA SER A 568 -45.12 41.64 33.80
C SER A 568 -44.12 40.97 32.84
N ILE A 569 -43.63 39.77 33.16
CA ILE A 569 -42.65 39.03 32.34
C ILE A 569 -43.33 38.41 31.10
N LYS A 570 -44.55 37.91 31.24
CA LYS A 570 -45.30 37.29 30.13
C LYS A 570 -45.96 38.33 29.20
N GLY A 571 -46.10 39.57 29.66
CA GLY A 571 -46.69 40.69 28.94
C GLY A 571 -45.76 41.42 27.97
N GLU A 572 -44.44 41.30 28.12
CA GLU A 572 -43.47 41.83 27.14
C GLU A 572 -43.14 40.81 26.05
N VAL A 573 -44.14 40.47 25.24
CA VAL A 573 -43.85 40.05 23.86
C VAL A 573 -43.50 41.33 23.11
N VAL A 574 -42.22 41.72 23.18
CA VAL A 574 -41.65 42.78 22.35
C VAL A 574 -41.85 42.36 20.90
N THR A 575 -42.89 42.90 20.26
CA THR A 575 -43.01 42.88 18.81
C THR A 575 -41.77 43.59 18.26
N PRO A 576 -40.97 42.96 17.39
CA PRO A 576 -39.80 43.63 16.83
C PRO A 576 -40.31 44.84 16.05
N ARG A 577 -39.95 46.02 16.57
CA ARG A 577 -40.24 47.32 15.97
C ARG A 577 -39.64 47.35 14.57
N ARG A 578 -40.50 47.15 13.58
CA ARG A 578 -40.21 47.32 12.17
C ARG A 578 -39.89 48.79 11.92
N VAL A 579 -38.60 49.12 11.90
CA VAL A 579 -38.08 50.43 11.48
C VAL A 579 -37.94 50.41 9.96
N GLY A 580 -39.00 50.82 9.26
CA GLY A 580 -38.89 51.62 8.05
C GLY A 580 -39.35 53.03 8.44
N ASP A 581 -38.96 54.13 7.82
CA ASP A 581 -38.38 54.38 6.51
C ASP A 581 -38.09 55.91 6.44
N GLN A 582 -37.45 56.37 5.36
CA GLN A 582 -37.28 57.76 4.86
C GLN A 582 -36.00 58.52 5.21
N ARG A 583 -35.35 59.27 4.30
CA ARG A 583 -35.35 59.42 2.82
C ARG A 583 -34.24 60.44 2.48
N THR A 584 -33.89 60.53 1.20
CA THR A 584 -33.10 61.60 0.49
C THR A 584 -31.58 61.43 0.57
N GLY A 585 -30.77 61.60 -0.48
CA GLY A 585 -30.95 61.96 -1.88
C GLY A 585 -29.61 62.52 -2.42
N GLY A 586 -29.22 62.19 -3.66
CA GLY A 586 -28.29 63.05 -4.44
C GLY A 586 -26.96 62.45 -4.93
N ARG A 587 -26.95 62.17 -6.25
CA ARG A 587 -25.93 62.48 -7.29
C ARG A 587 -24.49 61.92 -7.25
N ASN A 588 -24.16 61.37 -8.44
CA ASN A 588 -22.95 61.56 -9.27
C ASN A 588 -21.83 60.48 -9.29
N ARG A 589 -21.83 59.74 -10.42
CA ARG A 589 -20.81 59.71 -11.50
C ARG A 589 -19.82 58.52 -11.54
N VAL A 590 -19.68 58.03 -12.80
CA VAL A 590 -18.54 57.38 -13.49
C VAL A 590 -18.55 55.83 -13.62
N VAL A 591 -18.76 55.44 -14.88
CA VAL A 591 -18.54 54.16 -15.63
C VAL A 591 -17.00 53.94 -15.75
N PRO A 592 -16.40 52.72 -15.85
CA PRO A 592 -16.66 51.91 -17.03
C PRO A 592 -16.45 50.37 -17.05
N LEU A 593 -17.07 49.81 -18.09
CA LEU A 593 -16.68 48.69 -18.96
C LEU A 593 -16.42 47.30 -18.35
N SER A 594 -17.28 46.34 -18.73
CA SER A 594 -16.88 44.97 -19.03
C SER A 594 -17.78 44.41 -20.14
N ALA A 595 -17.14 43.76 -21.11
CA ALA A 595 -17.66 43.32 -22.40
C ALA A 595 -18.57 42.07 -22.31
N PRO A 596 -19.27 41.71 -23.42
CA PRO A 596 -20.08 40.50 -23.52
C PRO A 596 -19.33 39.40 -24.29
N PHE A 597 -19.33 38.17 -23.79
CA PHE A 597 -18.89 36.92 -24.44
C PHE A 597 -19.34 35.80 -23.48
N GLU A 598 -19.89 34.65 -23.83
CA GLU A 598 -20.19 33.97 -25.10
C GLU A 598 -21.21 32.87 -24.71
N GLY A 599 -22.09 32.50 -25.63
CA GLY A 599 -23.05 31.43 -25.41
C GLY A 599 -22.38 30.06 -25.49
N GLU A 600 -22.90 29.09 -24.72
CA GLU A 600 -22.60 27.67 -24.90
C GLU A 600 -23.92 26.87 -24.97
N PRO A 601 -23.96 25.77 -25.76
CA PRO A 601 -25.18 25.31 -26.40
C PRO A 601 -25.78 24.05 -25.77
N GLY A 602 -27.10 23.96 -25.88
CA GLY A 602 -27.76 22.76 -26.41
C GLY A 602 -27.65 21.47 -25.61
N GLU A 603 -28.48 21.35 -24.57
CA GLU A 603 -28.82 20.09 -23.92
C GLU A 603 -29.64 19.19 -24.88
N LEU A 604 -28.97 18.21 -25.49
CA LEU A 604 -29.56 17.18 -26.33
C LEU A 604 -30.19 16.07 -25.47
N LYS A 605 -31.52 16.05 -25.43
CA LYS A 605 -32.34 14.92 -24.97
C LYS A 605 -32.10 13.69 -25.85
N GLY A 606 -31.26 12.76 -25.40
CA GLY A 606 -31.13 11.40 -25.94
C GLY A 606 -32.00 10.41 -25.17
N GLY A 607 -32.94 9.77 -25.85
CA GLY A 607 -33.84 8.75 -25.29
C GLY A 607 -33.14 7.43 -24.91
N PRO A 608 -33.87 6.51 -24.26
CA PRO A 608 -33.31 5.27 -23.74
C PRO A 608 -33.04 4.28 -24.89
N ARG A 609 -31.78 3.81 -25.01
CA ARG A 609 -31.44 2.62 -25.79
C ARG A 609 -31.32 1.40 -24.86
N PRO A 610 -31.81 0.23 -25.27
CA PRO A 610 -31.79 -0.98 -24.44
C PRO A 610 -30.39 -1.58 -24.37
N LEU A 611 -30.00 -2.02 -23.17
CA LEU A 611 -28.84 -2.84 -22.90
C LEU A 611 -29.02 -4.24 -23.53
N PRO A 612 -27.99 -4.84 -24.16
CA PRO A 612 -28.01 -6.24 -24.51
C PRO A 612 -27.82 -7.10 -23.25
N SER A 613 -28.77 -8.00 -23.00
CA SER A 613 -28.66 -9.06 -21.99
C SER A 613 -27.60 -10.07 -22.42
N PHE A 614 -26.49 -10.15 -21.67
CA PHE A 614 -25.60 -11.31 -21.75
C PHE A 614 -26.19 -12.45 -20.93
N THR A 615 -26.77 -13.43 -21.62
CA THR A 615 -27.12 -14.73 -21.08
C THR A 615 -25.85 -15.55 -20.86
N LYS A 616 -25.64 -16.00 -19.62
CA LYS A 616 -24.76 -17.12 -19.27
C LYS A 616 -25.26 -18.41 -19.94
N GLY A 617 -24.36 -19.18 -20.54
CA GLY A 617 -24.60 -20.56 -20.93
C GLY A 617 -23.36 -21.20 -21.55
N GLY A 618 -22.89 -22.30 -20.97
CA GLY A 618 -21.82 -23.16 -21.49
C GLY A 618 -20.67 -23.32 -20.53
#